data_AF-A0AAU4MQL9-F1
#
_entry.id   AF-A0AAU4MQL9-F1
#
_cell.length_a   1.000
_cell.length_b   1.000
_cell.length_c   1.000
_cell.angle_alpha   90.00
_cell.angle_beta   90.00
_cell.angle_gamma   90.00
#
_symmetry.space_group_name_H-M   'P 1'
#
loop_
_entity.id
_entity.type
_entity.pdbx_description
1 polymer ?
#
loop_
_entity_poly.entity_id
_entity_poly.type
_entity_poly.pdbx_seq_one_letter_code
_entity_poly.pdbx_strand_id
1 'polypeptide(L)'
;MGPVSGYAIGTWLSGLRAAAQVPAGEPGALAAERRRALKEIDLWWCPVWPITWQRSFAVARSWWLECDGRVDWTALPESTVFEGEQFGRWVLAQRAGWPGLEEDQWDLLTAIGVEADPELVAAKEAAEAKPKVSRMDRFEQGLMALAACVGREGHVRVPRAHKEVLEAVERPDGSGEMEARVVVALGLWLNNTRARRAKLTPGTGEPVIAFHWVLLADPVMLRGRPAAFRCRVGRRRPGDEGRPVRRGVVPDRPAAAITPVQLEGGGFGTSASKG
;
A
#
# COMPACT_ATOMS: atom_id res chain seq x y z
N MET A 1 10.15 -39.86 6.49
CA MET A 1 10.59 -39.05 7.64
C MET A 1 9.40 -38.88 8.57
N GLY A 2 9.40 -39.55 9.73
CA GLY A 2 8.30 -39.44 10.70
C GLY A 2 8.28 -38.07 11.38
N PRO A 3 7.12 -37.62 11.92
CA PRO A 3 7.03 -36.34 12.60
C PRO A 3 7.89 -36.37 13.86
N VAL A 4 8.90 -35.51 13.90
CA VAL A 4 9.79 -35.33 15.04
C VAL A 4 9.01 -34.63 16.15
N SER A 5 8.69 -35.39 17.20
CA SER A 5 8.25 -34.96 18.54
C SER A 5 6.96 -34.14 18.64
N GLY A 6 5.93 -34.70 19.28
CA GLY A 6 4.70 -34.01 19.70
C GLY A 6 4.87 -32.97 20.81
N TYR A 7 6.07 -32.38 20.94
CA TYR A 7 6.34 -31.27 21.86
C TYR A 7 5.90 -29.96 21.20
N ALA A 8 5.12 -29.14 21.91
CA ALA A 8 4.64 -27.84 21.43
C ALA A 8 5.76 -26.78 21.43
N ILE A 9 6.83 -27.03 20.68
CA ILE A 9 8.06 -26.24 20.70
C ILE A 9 7.82 -24.78 20.33
N GLY A 10 6.87 -24.51 19.43
CA GLY A 10 6.49 -23.15 19.04
C GLY A 10 5.84 -22.37 20.19
N THR A 11 4.96 -23.00 20.97
CA THR A 11 4.34 -22.40 22.15
C THR A 11 5.39 -22.20 23.25
N TRP A 12 6.25 -23.19 23.46
CA TRP A 12 7.34 -23.11 24.44
C TRP A 12 8.32 -21.97 24.11
N LEU A 13 8.81 -21.87 22.87
CA LEU A 13 9.68 -20.78 22.43
C LEU A 13 9.00 -19.41 22.50
N SER A 14 7.71 -19.33 22.18
CA SER A 14 6.93 -18.09 22.35
C SER A 14 6.91 -17.64 23.80
N GLY A 15 6.70 -18.57 24.74
CA GLY A 15 6.76 -18.30 26.18
C GLY A 15 8.14 -17.84 26.63
N LEU A 16 9.21 -18.46 26.12
CA LEU A 16 10.58 -18.04 26.42
C LEU A 16 10.89 -16.63 25.91
N ARG A 17 10.44 -16.27 24.71
CA ARG A 17 10.58 -14.91 24.16
C ARG A 17 9.80 -13.89 24.98
N ALA A 18 8.57 -14.22 25.40
CA ALA A 18 7.79 -13.35 26.27
C ALA A 18 8.50 -13.10 27.61
N ALA A 19 9.00 -14.15 28.26
CA ALA A 19 9.79 -14.04 29.48
C ALA A 19 11.10 -13.25 29.27
N ALA A 20 11.64 -13.26 28.05
CA ALA A 20 12.84 -12.51 27.70
C ALA A 20 12.59 -11.01 27.49
N GLN A 21 11.35 -10.58 27.34
CA GLN A 21 11.01 -9.15 27.29
C GLN A 21 10.79 -8.56 28.70
N VAL A 22 10.66 -9.43 29.72
CA VAL A 22 10.51 -9.01 31.11
C VAL A 22 11.88 -8.60 31.67
N PRO A 23 12.00 -7.43 32.34
CA PRO A 23 13.25 -6.98 32.96
C PRO A 23 13.85 -7.99 33.93
N ALA A 24 15.18 -8.08 33.96
CA ALA A 24 15.88 -9.03 34.82
C ALA A 24 15.57 -8.76 36.30
N GLY A 25 15.23 -9.81 37.05
CA GLY A 25 14.88 -9.74 38.47
C GLY A 25 13.37 -9.57 38.74
N GLU A 26 12.55 -9.30 37.73
CA GLU A 26 11.10 -9.26 37.88
C GLU A 26 10.46 -10.66 37.83
N PRO A 27 9.27 -10.85 38.45
CA PRO A 27 8.53 -12.10 38.35
C PRO A 27 8.21 -12.45 36.89
N GLY A 28 8.60 -13.66 36.46
CA GLY A 28 8.43 -14.11 35.08
C GLY A 28 9.58 -13.76 34.13
N ALA A 29 10.62 -13.09 34.62
CA ALA A 29 11.84 -12.84 33.85
C ALA A 29 12.57 -14.14 33.50
N LEU A 30 13.07 -14.21 32.27
CA LEU A 30 13.90 -15.32 31.84
C LEU A 30 15.25 -15.31 32.58
N ALA A 31 15.59 -16.42 33.23
CA ALA A 31 16.87 -16.59 33.92
C ALA A 31 18.07 -16.31 32.99
N ALA A 32 19.08 -15.58 33.49
CA ALA A 32 20.24 -15.16 32.71
C ALA A 32 20.99 -16.33 32.06
N GLU A 33 21.21 -17.42 32.81
CA GLU A 33 21.86 -18.64 32.29
C GLU A 33 21.07 -19.26 31.14
N ARG A 34 19.73 -19.28 31.23
CA ARG A 34 18.88 -19.80 30.16
C ARG A 34 18.92 -18.90 28.93
N ARG A 35 18.89 -17.57 29.11
CA ARG A 35 19.05 -16.62 28.01
C ARG A 35 20.39 -16.83 27.28
N ARG A 36 21.47 -17.02 28.04
CA ARG A 36 22.80 -17.29 27.51
C ARG A 36 22.82 -18.58 26.69
N ALA A 37 22.30 -19.68 27.24
CA ALA A 37 22.24 -20.96 26.53
C ALA A 37 21.44 -20.87 25.22
N LEU A 38 20.33 -20.11 25.20
CA LEU A 38 19.55 -19.90 23.97
C LEU A 38 20.33 -19.07 22.94
N LYS A 39 21.09 -18.05 23.38
CA LYS A 39 21.93 -17.22 22.51
C LYS A 39 23.12 -17.99 21.92
N GLU A 40 23.64 -18.99 22.64
CA GLU A 40 24.68 -19.89 22.14
C GLU A 40 24.16 -20.82 21.04
N ILE A 41 22.87 -21.19 21.08
CA ILE A 41 22.24 -22.00 20.02
C ILE A 41 21.94 -21.16 18.79
N ASP A 42 21.32 -20.01 18.97
CA ASP A 42 20.96 -19.09 17.91
C ASP A 42 21.05 -17.66 18.43
N LEU A 43 21.95 -16.87 17.85
CA LEU A 43 22.15 -15.46 18.22
C LEU A 43 20.84 -14.67 18.13
N TRP A 44 20.00 -15.00 17.15
CA TRP A 44 18.76 -14.31 16.83
C TRP A 44 17.52 -15.02 17.36
N TRP A 45 17.63 -15.86 18.40
CA TRP A 45 16.48 -16.59 18.94
C TRP A 45 15.35 -15.69 19.47
N CYS A 46 15.69 -14.48 19.96
CA CYS A 46 14.78 -13.44 20.43
C CYS A 46 15.25 -12.06 19.93
N PRO A 47 15.04 -11.74 18.65
CA PRO A 47 15.53 -10.51 18.06
C PRO A 47 14.71 -9.30 18.51
N VAL A 48 15.25 -8.09 18.28
CA VAL A 48 14.55 -6.82 18.56
C VAL A 48 13.45 -6.52 17.53
N TRP A 49 13.53 -7.12 16.34
CA TRP A 49 12.53 -6.98 15.28
C TRP A 49 11.42 -8.05 15.37
N PRO A 50 10.30 -7.86 14.64
CA PRO A 50 9.20 -8.81 14.64
C PRO A 50 9.61 -10.22 14.18
N ILE A 51 9.11 -11.26 14.85
CA ILE A 51 9.34 -12.67 14.46
C ILE A 51 8.86 -12.98 13.04
N THR A 52 7.86 -12.25 12.54
CA THR A 52 7.41 -12.36 11.15
C THR A 52 8.53 -12.02 10.17
N TRP A 53 9.35 -11.01 10.47
CA TRP A 53 10.53 -10.67 9.66
C TRP A 53 11.54 -11.82 9.65
N GLN A 54 11.83 -12.40 10.81
CA GLN A 54 12.77 -13.53 10.93
C GLN A 54 12.30 -14.76 10.14
N ARG A 55 10.98 -15.02 10.14
CA ARG A 55 10.38 -16.10 9.34
C ARG A 55 10.55 -15.86 7.85
N SER A 56 10.22 -14.66 7.36
CA SER A 56 10.38 -14.32 5.95
C SER A 56 11.85 -14.35 5.51
N PHE A 57 12.77 -13.90 6.38
CA PHE A 57 14.22 -14.03 6.14
C PHE A 57 14.66 -15.49 6.05
N ALA A 58 14.19 -16.36 6.96
CA ALA A 58 14.53 -17.78 6.93
C ALA A 58 14.09 -18.43 5.60
N VAL A 59 12.88 -18.11 5.12
CA VAL A 59 12.38 -18.58 3.81
C VAL A 59 13.24 -18.04 2.67
N ALA A 60 13.58 -16.75 2.68
CA ALA A 60 14.45 -16.15 1.67
C ALA A 60 15.85 -16.79 1.66
N ARG A 61 16.42 -17.07 2.85
CA ARG A 61 17.69 -17.77 2.99
C ARG A 61 17.63 -19.21 2.50
N SER A 62 16.56 -19.95 2.80
CA SER A 62 16.36 -21.30 2.27
C SER A 62 16.26 -21.29 0.75
N TRP A 63 15.51 -20.35 0.18
CA TRP A 63 15.46 -20.14 -1.27
C TRP A 63 16.84 -19.84 -1.86
N TRP A 64 17.61 -18.97 -1.21
CA TRP A 64 18.98 -18.65 -1.61
C TRP A 64 19.90 -19.88 -1.61
N LEU A 65 19.78 -20.76 -0.61
CA LEU A 65 20.51 -22.02 -0.55
C LEU A 65 20.09 -22.98 -1.67
N GLU A 66 18.79 -23.12 -1.95
CA GLU A 66 18.27 -23.93 -3.06
C GLU A 66 18.74 -23.44 -4.44
N CYS A 67 19.05 -22.14 -4.55
CA CYS A 67 19.60 -21.54 -5.76
C CYS A 67 21.14 -21.53 -5.79
N ASP A 68 21.82 -22.33 -4.96
CA ASP A 68 23.29 -22.37 -4.84
C ASP A 68 23.92 -20.99 -4.58
N GLY A 69 23.20 -20.14 -3.85
CA GLY A 69 23.57 -18.76 -3.55
C GLY A 69 23.47 -17.79 -4.74
N ARG A 70 22.92 -18.23 -5.87
CA ARG A 70 22.79 -17.44 -7.11
C ARG A 70 21.34 -16.99 -7.28
N VAL A 71 20.96 -15.94 -6.57
CA VAL A 71 19.64 -15.32 -6.69
C VAL A 71 19.79 -13.91 -7.22
N ASP A 72 19.09 -13.60 -8.32
CA ASP A 72 18.87 -12.22 -8.73
C ASP A 72 17.66 -11.66 -7.96
N TRP A 73 17.95 -11.00 -6.83
CA TRP A 73 16.93 -10.37 -5.99
C TRP A 73 16.25 -9.17 -6.66
N THR A 74 16.82 -8.66 -7.76
CA THR A 74 16.25 -7.54 -8.52
C THR A 74 15.17 -7.99 -9.49
N ALA A 75 15.33 -9.18 -10.06
CA ALA A 75 14.37 -9.80 -10.96
C ALA A 75 13.32 -10.67 -10.24
N LEU A 76 13.41 -10.83 -8.91
CA LEU A 76 12.51 -11.68 -8.14
C LEU A 76 11.06 -11.13 -8.18
N PRO A 77 10.08 -11.89 -8.70
CA PRO A 77 8.69 -11.44 -8.72
C PRO A 77 8.12 -11.21 -7.32
N GLU A 78 7.31 -10.16 -7.13
CA GLU A 78 6.65 -9.88 -5.84
C GLU A 78 5.71 -11.02 -5.39
N SER A 79 5.17 -11.77 -6.34
CA SER A 79 4.25 -12.88 -6.09
C SER A 79 4.95 -14.18 -5.69
N THR A 80 6.29 -14.21 -5.66
CA THR A 80 7.06 -15.42 -5.36
C THR A 80 6.72 -15.97 -3.98
N VAL A 81 6.40 -17.27 -3.96
CA VAL A 81 6.08 -18.04 -2.76
C VAL A 81 7.07 -19.20 -2.63
N PHE A 82 7.62 -19.39 -1.43
CA PHE A 82 8.44 -20.55 -1.08
C PHE A 82 8.07 -21.03 0.32
N GLU A 83 7.98 -22.34 0.52
CA GLU A 83 7.50 -22.97 1.78
C GLU A 83 6.15 -22.41 2.30
N GLY A 84 5.29 -21.97 1.39
CA GLY A 84 3.98 -21.39 1.71
C GLY A 84 3.99 -19.91 2.15
N GLU A 85 5.14 -19.26 2.15
CA GLU A 85 5.29 -17.84 2.48
C GLU A 85 5.55 -17.01 1.22
N GLN A 86 4.78 -15.94 1.01
CA GLN A 86 4.99 -15.01 -0.11
C GLN A 86 6.13 -14.03 0.20
N PHE A 87 7.37 -14.52 0.10
CA PHE A 87 8.55 -13.75 0.48
C PHE A 87 9.00 -12.74 -0.60
N GLY A 88 8.59 -12.88 -1.86
CA GLY A 88 9.00 -11.95 -2.93
C GLY A 88 8.61 -10.50 -2.62
N ARG A 89 7.36 -10.28 -2.22
CA ARG A 89 6.88 -8.97 -1.73
C ARG A 89 7.64 -8.49 -0.50
N TRP A 90 8.02 -9.40 0.39
CA TRP A 90 8.80 -9.07 1.58
C TRP A 90 10.21 -8.58 1.22
N VAL A 91 10.89 -9.23 0.26
CA VAL A 91 12.20 -8.79 -0.27
C VAL A 91 12.08 -7.39 -0.85
N LEU A 92 11.07 -7.14 -1.70
CA LEU A 92 10.83 -5.82 -2.28
C LEU A 92 10.65 -4.74 -1.17
N ALA A 93 9.92 -5.07 -0.11
CA ALA A 93 9.73 -4.18 1.02
C ALA A 93 11.03 -3.92 1.80
N GLN A 94 11.94 -4.90 1.92
CA GLN A 94 13.25 -4.69 2.54
C GLN A 94 14.13 -3.76 1.69
N ARG A 95 14.17 -3.99 0.38
CA ARG A 95 14.95 -3.17 -0.56
C ARG A 95 14.47 -1.72 -0.61
N ALA A 96 13.15 -1.50 -0.55
CA ALA A 96 12.54 -0.17 -0.47
C ALA A 96 12.69 0.49 0.92
N GLY A 97 12.72 -0.32 1.98
CA GLY A 97 12.78 0.12 3.37
C GLY A 97 14.18 0.16 3.96
N TRP A 98 15.21 0.05 3.13
CA TRP A 98 16.59 -0.18 3.56
C TRP A 98 17.10 0.78 4.64
N PRO A 99 16.86 2.11 4.54
CA PRO A 99 17.36 3.06 5.56
C PRO A 99 16.75 2.90 6.96
N GLY A 100 15.62 2.19 7.07
CA GLY A 100 14.91 1.98 8.34
C GLY A 100 15.13 0.59 8.95
N LEU A 101 16.08 -0.19 8.44
CA LEU A 101 16.45 -1.49 8.99
C LEU A 101 17.51 -1.31 10.09
N GLU A 102 17.49 -2.22 11.06
CA GLU A 102 18.53 -2.32 12.08
C GLU A 102 19.84 -2.86 11.48
N GLU A 103 20.99 -2.58 12.13
CA GLU A 103 22.32 -3.03 11.67
C GLU A 103 22.36 -4.54 11.42
N ASP A 104 21.88 -5.34 12.39
CA ASP A 104 21.83 -6.80 12.25
C ASP A 104 20.92 -7.26 11.10
N GLN A 105 19.87 -6.49 10.75
CA GLN A 105 19.02 -6.80 9.60
C GLN A 105 19.75 -6.53 8.29
N TRP A 106 20.58 -5.48 8.22
CA TRP A 106 21.47 -5.25 7.08
C TRP A 106 22.45 -6.40 6.92
N ASP A 107 23.11 -6.82 7.99
CA ASP A 107 24.09 -7.91 7.94
C ASP A 107 23.45 -9.22 7.43
N LEU A 108 22.27 -9.56 7.95
CA LEU A 108 21.53 -10.75 7.54
C LEU A 108 21.14 -10.70 6.05
N LEU A 109 20.60 -9.57 5.58
CA LEU A 109 20.19 -9.41 4.19
C LEU A 109 21.39 -9.38 3.23
N THR A 110 22.45 -8.67 3.60
CA THR A 110 23.69 -8.57 2.82
C THR A 110 24.37 -9.94 2.72
N ALA A 111 24.32 -10.77 3.76
CA ALA A 111 24.87 -12.13 3.74
C ALA A 111 24.22 -13.06 2.71
N ILE A 112 22.97 -12.79 2.30
CA ILE A 112 22.29 -13.52 1.21
C ILE A 112 22.27 -12.74 -0.11
N GLY A 113 22.96 -11.59 -0.18
CA GLY A 113 23.09 -10.76 -1.38
C GLY A 113 21.89 -9.86 -1.67
N VAL A 114 20.97 -9.65 -0.73
CA VAL A 114 19.90 -8.64 -0.89
C VAL A 114 20.50 -7.27 -0.63
N GLU A 115 20.24 -6.32 -1.52
CA GLU A 115 20.80 -4.97 -1.47
C GLU A 115 19.71 -3.90 -1.60
N ALA A 116 20.01 -2.70 -1.09
CA ALA A 116 19.16 -1.53 -1.24
C ALA A 116 18.84 -1.25 -2.71
N ASP A 117 17.65 -0.70 -2.96
CA ASP A 117 17.28 -0.18 -4.27
C ASP A 117 17.03 1.33 -4.16
N PRO A 118 17.93 2.19 -4.67
CA PRO A 118 17.80 3.64 -4.53
C PRO A 118 16.49 4.19 -5.10
N GLU A 119 15.98 3.59 -6.18
CA GLU A 119 14.71 4.03 -6.78
C GLU A 119 13.52 3.66 -5.90
N LEU A 120 13.53 2.46 -5.31
CA LEU A 120 12.47 2.04 -4.39
C LEU A 120 12.52 2.81 -3.07
N VAL A 121 13.72 3.13 -2.57
CA VAL A 121 13.91 3.97 -1.38
C VAL A 121 13.32 5.36 -1.63
N ALA A 122 13.72 6.01 -2.72
CA ALA A 122 13.18 7.32 -3.09
C ALA A 122 11.66 7.29 -3.29
N ALA A 123 11.13 6.23 -3.91
CA ALA A 123 9.68 6.05 -4.09
C ALA A 123 8.94 5.88 -2.75
N LYS A 124 9.52 5.15 -1.79
CA LYS A 124 8.97 4.97 -0.45
C LYS A 124 8.98 6.28 0.32
N GLU A 125 10.10 7.00 0.34
CA GLU A 125 10.23 8.31 0.99
C GLU A 125 9.23 9.31 0.40
N ALA A 126 9.11 9.38 -0.93
CA ALA A 126 8.13 10.22 -1.59
C ALA A 126 6.68 9.83 -1.25
N ALA A 127 6.40 8.54 -1.04
CA ALA A 127 5.09 8.07 -0.60
C ALA A 127 4.80 8.43 0.86
N GLU A 128 5.81 8.38 1.75
CA GLU A 128 5.70 8.73 3.16
C GLU A 128 5.62 10.24 3.41
N ALA A 129 6.26 11.04 2.55
CA ALA A 129 6.19 12.51 2.59
C ALA A 129 4.80 13.06 2.20
N LYS A 130 3.96 12.25 1.53
CA LYS A 130 2.60 12.67 1.19
C LYS A 130 1.78 12.91 2.46
N PRO A 131 1.03 14.02 2.54
CA PRO A 131 0.21 14.32 3.71
C PRO A 131 -0.81 13.21 3.94
N LYS A 132 -0.83 12.66 5.14
CA LYS A 132 -1.80 11.64 5.55
C LYS A 132 -3.16 12.30 5.76
N VAL A 133 -4.05 12.15 4.80
CA VAL A 133 -5.45 12.60 4.94
C VAL A 133 -6.15 11.74 5.97
N SER A 134 -6.74 12.36 6.99
CA SER A 134 -7.37 11.64 8.09
C SER A 134 -8.57 10.83 7.59
N ARG A 135 -8.97 9.79 8.34
CA ARG A 135 -10.18 9.04 8.01
C ARG A 135 -11.42 9.94 8.06
N MET A 136 -11.44 10.91 8.95
CA MET A 136 -12.52 11.89 9.10
C MET A 136 -12.55 12.81 7.88
N ASP A 137 -11.41 13.38 7.48
CA ASP A 137 -11.31 14.27 6.31
C ASP A 137 -11.76 13.55 5.03
N ARG A 138 -11.37 12.27 4.85
CA ARG A 138 -11.84 11.46 3.71
C ARG A 138 -13.35 11.21 3.74
N PHE A 139 -13.94 11.12 4.93
CA PHE A 139 -15.38 10.97 5.09
C PHE A 139 -16.11 12.28 4.78
N GLU A 140 -15.58 13.42 5.26
CA GLU A 140 -16.08 14.76 4.96
C GLU A 140 -16.01 15.08 3.46
N GLN A 141 -14.89 14.75 2.80
CA GLN A 141 -14.78 14.84 1.33
C GLN A 141 -15.85 14.00 0.63
N GLY A 142 -16.16 12.80 1.13
CA GLY A 142 -17.25 11.96 0.61
C GLY A 142 -18.63 12.63 0.73
N LEU A 143 -18.91 13.28 1.86
CA LEU A 143 -20.14 14.04 2.07
C LEU A 143 -20.22 15.28 1.17
N MET A 144 -19.12 16.03 1.03
CA MET A 144 -19.05 17.18 0.12
C MET A 144 -19.30 16.75 -1.33
N ALA A 145 -18.70 15.63 -1.75
CA ALA A 145 -18.92 15.07 -3.09
C ALA A 145 -20.37 14.64 -3.31
N LEU A 146 -21.00 14.02 -2.31
CA LEU A 146 -22.42 13.68 -2.38
C LEU A 146 -23.29 14.94 -2.50
N ALA A 147 -23.03 15.95 -1.67
CA ALA A 147 -23.78 17.21 -1.70
C ALA A 147 -23.64 17.93 -3.06
N ALA A 148 -22.45 17.93 -3.65
CA ALA A 148 -22.21 18.48 -4.99
C ALA A 148 -22.99 17.71 -6.07
N CYS A 149 -22.93 16.37 -6.03
CA CYS A 149 -23.66 15.51 -6.95
C CYS A 149 -25.18 15.70 -6.84
N VAL A 150 -25.73 15.75 -5.63
CA VAL A 150 -27.16 15.99 -5.37
C VAL A 150 -27.57 17.40 -5.80
N GLY A 151 -26.73 18.40 -5.54
CA GLY A 151 -26.99 19.77 -5.97
C GLY A 151 -27.06 19.92 -7.50
N ARG A 152 -26.29 19.09 -8.24
CA ARG A 152 -26.28 19.08 -9.71
C ARG A 152 -27.40 18.24 -10.31
N GLU A 153 -27.61 17.04 -9.79
CA GLU A 153 -28.45 16.00 -10.42
C GLU A 153 -29.82 15.84 -9.75
N GLY A 154 -30.00 16.40 -8.55
CA GLY A 154 -31.24 16.31 -7.79
C GLY A 154 -31.50 14.92 -7.16
N HIS A 155 -30.57 13.97 -7.29
CA HIS A 155 -30.71 12.62 -6.75
C HIS A 155 -29.39 12.02 -6.27
N VAL A 156 -29.50 11.00 -5.42
CA VAL A 156 -28.37 10.25 -4.83
C VAL A 156 -28.01 8.97 -5.60
N ARG A 157 -28.53 8.78 -6.81
CA ARG A 157 -28.28 7.58 -7.64
C ARG A 157 -26.94 7.71 -8.37
N VAL A 158 -25.87 7.29 -7.70
CA VAL A 158 -24.51 7.40 -8.22
C VAL A 158 -23.99 6.03 -8.68
N PRO A 159 -23.60 5.85 -9.97
CA PRO A 159 -22.97 4.63 -10.45
C PRO A 159 -21.67 4.32 -9.69
N ARG A 160 -21.34 3.04 -9.49
CA ARG A 160 -20.16 2.64 -8.70
C ARG A 160 -18.83 3.25 -9.19
N ALA A 161 -18.67 3.42 -10.50
CA ALA A 161 -17.46 3.97 -11.12
C ALA A 161 -17.42 5.52 -11.12
N HIS A 162 -18.49 6.19 -10.68
CA HIS A 162 -18.58 7.64 -10.71
C HIS A 162 -17.53 8.29 -9.81
N LYS A 163 -16.87 9.31 -10.35
CA LYS A 163 -15.91 10.15 -9.66
C LYS A 163 -16.44 11.59 -9.65
N GLU A 164 -16.45 12.19 -8.48
CA GLU A 164 -16.84 13.58 -8.28
C GLU A 164 -15.57 14.42 -8.06
N VAL A 165 -15.47 15.56 -8.72
CA VAL A 165 -14.34 16.48 -8.56
C VAL A 165 -14.76 17.58 -7.60
N LEU A 166 -14.08 17.66 -6.46
CA LEU A 166 -14.21 18.74 -5.50
C LEU A 166 -13.16 19.79 -5.78
N GLU A 167 -13.56 21.05 -5.91
CA GLU A 167 -12.62 22.16 -5.77
C GLU A 167 -12.22 22.25 -4.30
N ALA A 168 -10.92 22.22 -4.00
CA ALA A 168 -10.46 22.26 -2.63
C ALA A 168 -10.87 23.59 -1.97
N VAL A 169 -11.43 23.50 -0.75
CA VAL A 169 -11.59 24.66 0.13
C VAL A 169 -10.33 24.71 1.00
N GLU A 170 -9.69 25.88 1.07
CA GLU A 170 -8.50 26.10 1.88
C GLU A 170 -8.71 25.64 3.32
N ARG A 171 -7.67 25.01 3.89
CA ARG A 171 -7.65 24.66 5.31
C ARG A 171 -7.69 25.98 6.12
N PRO A 172 -8.50 26.09 7.19
CA PRO A 172 -8.62 27.31 8.00
C PRO A 172 -7.31 27.79 8.65
N ASP A 173 -6.26 26.98 8.65
CA ASP A 173 -4.98 27.25 9.30
C ASP A 173 -3.88 27.72 8.33
N GLY A 174 -4.18 27.89 7.03
CA GLY A 174 -3.24 28.41 6.04
C GLY A 174 -2.02 27.52 5.75
N SER A 175 -2.02 26.26 6.21
CA SER A 175 -0.81 25.41 6.25
C SER A 175 -0.56 24.50 5.05
N GLY A 176 -1.20 24.75 3.91
CA GLY A 176 -0.79 24.07 2.67
C GLY A 176 -1.83 24.09 1.58
N GLU A 177 -1.33 24.22 0.35
CA GLU A 177 -2.06 23.97 -0.89
C GLU A 177 -2.65 22.56 -0.86
N MET A 178 -3.93 22.45 -0.51
CA MET A 178 -4.67 21.21 -0.72
C MET A 178 -4.88 21.11 -2.23
N GLU A 179 -4.45 20.00 -2.84
CA GLU A 179 -4.54 19.73 -4.29
C GLU A 179 -5.77 20.42 -4.88
N ALA A 180 -5.55 21.37 -5.80
CA ALA A 180 -6.56 22.31 -6.29
C ALA A 180 -7.86 21.65 -6.79
N ARG A 181 -7.82 20.34 -7.04
CA ARG A 181 -8.97 19.48 -7.31
C ARG A 181 -8.79 18.11 -6.65
N VAL A 182 -9.66 17.78 -5.71
CA VAL A 182 -9.72 16.44 -5.10
C VAL A 182 -10.73 15.59 -5.85
N VAL A 183 -10.28 14.48 -6.43
CA VAL A 183 -11.17 13.52 -7.11
C VAL A 183 -11.63 12.46 -6.12
N VAL A 184 -12.92 12.49 -5.79
CA VAL A 184 -13.56 11.53 -4.88
C VAL A 184 -14.25 10.43 -5.69
N ALA A 185 -13.90 9.16 -5.45
CA ALA A 185 -14.60 8.01 -6.02
C ALA A 185 -15.97 7.81 -5.34
N LEU A 186 -16.90 8.73 -5.58
CA LEU A 186 -18.18 8.85 -4.86
C LEU A 186 -19.03 7.58 -4.93
N GLY A 187 -19.09 6.92 -6.08
CA GLY A 187 -19.85 5.67 -6.24
C GLY A 187 -19.32 4.53 -5.36
N LEU A 188 -17.99 4.42 -5.25
CA LEU A 188 -17.34 3.44 -4.39
C LEU A 188 -17.49 3.81 -2.90
N TRP A 189 -17.35 5.10 -2.57
CA TRP A 189 -17.56 5.60 -1.22
C TRP A 189 -18.98 5.32 -0.72
N LEU A 190 -20.02 5.62 -1.50
CA LEU A 190 -21.42 5.32 -1.17
C LEU A 190 -21.66 3.82 -0.93
N ASN A 191 -21.09 2.97 -1.78
CA ASN A 191 -21.20 1.52 -1.64
C ASN A 191 -20.56 1.04 -0.32
N ASN A 192 -19.33 1.50 -0.03
CA ASN A 192 -18.62 1.17 1.20
C ASN A 192 -19.35 1.70 2.46
N THR A 193 -19.87 2.91 2.41
CA THR A 193 -20.65 3.53 3.50
C THR A 193 -21.93 2.75 3.76
N ARG A 194 -22.65 2.32 2.70
CA ARG A 194 -23.85 1.48 2.82
C ARG A 194 -23.51 0.11 3.43
N ALA A 195 -22.46 -0.55 2.97
CA ALA A 195 -22.03 -1.86 3.49
C ALA A 195 -21.62 -1.80 4.97
N ARG A 196 -21.12 -0.65 5.42
CA ARG A 196 -20.65 -0.43 6.80
C ARG A 196 -21.69 0.26 7.68
N ARG A 197 -22.93 0.44 7.22
CA ARG A 197 -24.00 1.16 7.92
C ARG A 197 -24.19 0.69 9.36
N ALA A 198 -24.17 -0.62 9.61
CA ALA A 198 -24.35 -1.19 10.95
C ALA A 198 -23.22 -0.83 11.95
N LYS A 199 -22.06 -0.37 11.44
CA LYS A 199 -20.89 0.04 12.24
C LYS A 199 -20.74 1.56 12.32
N LEU A 200 -21.65 2.32 11.70
CA LEU A 200 -21.72 3.78 11.80
C LEU A 200 -22.68 4.11 12.94
N THR A 201 -22.19 4.01 14.17
CA THR A 201 -22.96 4.30 15.38
C THR A 201 -23.19 5.82 15.51
N PRO A 202 -24.32 6.31 16.07
CA PRO A 202 -24.62 7.74 16.16
C PRO A 202 -23.64 8.58 17.03
N GLY A 203 -22.79 7.94 17.83
CA GLY A 203 -22.00 8.59 18.88
C GLY A 203 -20.56 8.95 18.55
N THR A 204 -20.15 8.99 17.28
CA THR A 204 -18.80 9.45 16.91
C THR A 204 -18.92 10.64 15.96
N GLY A 205 -19.22 11.81 16.54
CA GLY A 205 -19.38 13.08 15.80
C GLY A 205 -20.85 13.47 15.54
N GLU A 206 -21.61 13.71 16.62
CA GLU A 206 -22.88 14.45 16.59
C GLU A 206 -22.61 15.89 16.12
N PRO A 207 -23.41 16.57 15.25
CA PRO A 207 -24.78 16.32 14.76
C PRO A 207 -24.88 16.13 13.21
N VAL A 208 -23.76 16.15 12.47
CA VAL A 208 -23.75 16.12 11.00
C VAL A 208 -24.20 14.76 10.44
N ILE A 209 -23.91 13.67 11.15
CA ILE A 209 -24.19 12.30 10.70
C ILE A 209 -25.68 11.93 10.84
N ALA A 210 -26.35 12.40 11.90
CA ALA A 210 -27.78 12.14 12.12
C ALA A 210 -28.68 12.95 11.16
N PHE A 211 -28.31 14.20 10.87
CA PHE A 211 -29.06 15.08 9.96
C PHE A 211 -28.98 14.61 8.50
N HIS A 212 -27.89 13.96 8.10
CA HIS A 212 -27.64 13.59 6.70
C HIS A 212 -28.24 12.25 6.27
N TRP A 213 -28.52 11.32 7.19
CA TRP A 213 -29.27 10.11 6.86
C TRP A 213 -30.76 10.38 6.62
N VAL A 214 -31.33 11.43 7.25
CA VAL A 214 -32.66 11.95 6.89
C VAL A 214 -32.67 12.45 5.44
N LEU A 215 -31.58 13.05 4.96
CA LEU A 215 -31.43 13.52 3.56
C LEU A 215 -31.28 12.38 2.52
N LEU A 216 -30.78 11.22 2.93
CA LEU A 216 -30.77 10.01 2.10
C LEU A 216 -32.10 9.23 2.14
N ALA A 217 -32.95 9.50 3.14
CA ALA A 217 -34.24 8.83 3.34
C ALA A 217 -35.42 9.59 2.73
N ASP A 218 -35.31 10.90 2.47
CA ASP A 218 -36.42 11.72 1.96
C ASP A 218 -35.99 12.70 0.85
N PRO A 219 -36.40 12.50 -0.42
CA PRO A 219 -36.01 13.35 -1.55
C PRO A 219 -36.65 14.76 -1.54
N VAL A 220 -37.51 15.09 -0.56
CA VAL A 220 -38.29 16.34 -0.54
C VAL A 220 -37.62 17.48 0.25
N MET A 221 -36.62 17.21 1.09
CA MET A 221 -36.10 18.19 2.08
C MET A 221 -34.94 19.10 1.64
N LEU A 222 -34.73 19.34 0.33
CA LEU A 222 -33.67 20.24 -0.17
C LEU A 222 -34.02 21.74 -0.14
N ARG A 223 -35.06 22.17 0.58
CA ARG A 223 -35.42 23.60 0.75
C ARG A 223 -35.19 24.10 2.18
N GLY A 224 -33.93 24.18 2.60
CA GLY A 224 -33.60 24.81 3.88
C GLY A 224 -32.10 24.78 4.17
N ARG A 225 -31.39 25.87 3.84
CA ARG A 225 -29.94 26.01 4.10
C ARG A 225 -29.73 26.74 5.42
N PRO A 226 -28.85 26.28 6.33
CA PRO A 226 -28.10 27.17 7.20
C PRO A 226 -26.75 27.53 6.56
N ALA A 227 -26.39 28.81 6.67
CA ALA A 227 -25.21 29.42 6.09
C ALA A 227 -23.96 29.16 6.93
N ALA A 228 -23.33 28.00 6.76
CA ALA A 228 -21.93 27.80 7.13
C ALA A 228 -21.30 26.92 6.06
N PHE A 229 -20.15 27.33 5.51
CA PHE A 229 -19.49 26.81 4.30
C PHE A 229 -20.10 27.25 2.96
N ARG A 230 -19.62 28.39 2.46
CA ARG A 230 -19.77 28.78 1.06
C ARG A 230 -18.79 27.99 0.20
N CYS A 231 -19.21 26.83 -0.33
CA CYS A 231 -18.61 26.30 -1.54
C CYS A 231 -18.95 27.25 -2.70
N ARG A 232 -17.94 27.89 -3.30
CA ARG A 232 -18.10 28.63 -4.56
C ARG A 232 -18.19 27.59 -5.68
N VAL A 233 -19.40 27.10 -5.94
CA VAL A 233 -19.65 26.26 -7.12
C VAL A 233 -19.44 27.13 -8.36
N GLY A 234 -18.38 26.85 -9.12
CA GLY A 234 -18.15 27.48 -10.42
C GLY A 234 -19.36 27.27 -11.34
N ARG A 235 -20.16 28.31 -11.55
CA ARG A 235 -21.21 28.27 -12.57
C ARG A 235 -20.53 28.18 -13.94
N ARG A 236 -20.83 27.13 -14.71
CA ARG A 236 -20.63 27.19 -16.17
C ARG A 236 -21.41 28.38 -16.70
N ARG A 237 -20.77 29.21 -17.53
CA ARG A 237 -21.46 30.27 -18.28
C ARG A 237 -22.44 29.62 -19.27
N PRO A 238 -23.69 30.07 -19.35
CA PRO A 238 -24.62 29.63 -20.39
C PRO A 238 -24.26 30.33 -21.70
N GLY A 239 -23.94 29.56 -22.75
CA GLY A 239 -23.59 30.12 -24.07
C GLY A 239 -22.78 29.23 -25.00
N ASP A 240 -22.66 27.92 -24.74
CA ASP A 240 -21.98 27.00 -25.67
C ASP A 240 -22.91 25.81 -25.98
N GLU A 241 -23.99 26.11 -26.70
CA GLU A 241 -24.81 25.11 -27.37
C GLU A 241 -24.25 24.86 -28.78
N GLY A 242 -23.81 23.62 -29.00
CA GLY A 242 -23.98 22.98 -30.30
C GLY A 242 -22.95 23.32 -31.38
N ARG A 243 -21.81 22.62 -31.36
CA ARG A 243 -21.20 22.15 -32.61
C ARG A 243 -21.18 20.63 -32.59
N PRO A 244 -21.80 19.94 -33.56
CA PRO A 244 -21.73 18.49 -33.61
C PRO A 244 -20.28 18.07 -33.84
N VAL A 245 -19.75 17.26 -32.92
CA VAL A 245 -18.50 16.53 -33.14
C VAL A 245 -18.73 15.65 -34.36
N ARG A 246 -18.23 16.09 -35.52
CA ARG A 246 -18.09 15.24 -36.70
C ARG A 246 -17.32 14.01 -36.23
N ARG A 247 -17.90 12.81 -36.39
CA ARG A 247 -17.14 11.56 -36.34
C ARG A 247 -15.99 11.71 -37.34
N GLY A 248 -14.79 11.95 -36.83
CA GLY A 248 -13.57 11.81 -37.61
C GLY A 248 -13.47 10.34 -37.97
N VAL A 249 -13.61 10.06 -39.27
CA VAL A 249 -13.14 8.83 -39.88
C VAL A 249 -11.67 8.71 -39.49
N VAL A 250 -11.33 7.64 -38.78
CA VAL A 250 -9.94 7.23 -38.54
C VAL A 250 -9.40 6.79 -39.90
N PRO A 251 -8.40 7.45 -40.50
CA PRO A 251 -7.73 6.87 -41.65
C PRO A 251 -6.96 5.63 -41.19
N ASP A 252 -7.16 4.52 -41.89
CA ASP A 252 -6.40 3.29 -41.76
C ASP A 252 -4.90 3.62 -41.75
N ARG A 253 -4.24 3.24 -40.66
CA ARG A 253 -2.79 3.30 -40.54
C ARG A 253 -2.26 2.02 -41.19
N PRO A 254 -1.50 2.08 -42.31
CA PRO A 254 -0.95 0.87 -42.90
C PRO A 254 0.02 0.20 -41.91
N ALA A 255 -0.12 -1.11 -41.78
CA ALA A 255 0.75 -1.96 -41.00
C ALA A 255 2.20 -1.75 -41.42
N ALA A 256 3.04 -1.28 -40.50
CA ALA A 256 4.48 -1.28 -40.70
C ALA A 256 4.94 -2.75 -40.71
N ALA A 257 5.34 -3.20 -41.89
CA ALA A 257 6.00 -4.48 -42.10
C ALA A 257 7.28 -4.52 -41.25
N ILE A 258 7.35 -5.50 -40.36
CA ILE A 258 8.58 -5.91 -39.71
C ILE A 258 9.42 -6.60 -40.80
N THR A 259 10.45 -5.92 -41.29
CA THR A 259 11.48 -6.54 -42.13
C THR A 259 12.37 -7.43 -41.25
N PRO A 260 12.64 -8.69 -41.63
CA PRO A 260 13.63 -9.51 -40.95
C PRO A 260 15.03 -8.98 -41.28
N VAL A 261 15.80 -8.64 -40.25
CA VAL A 261 17.24 -8.40 -40.37
C VAL A 261 17.89 -9.72 -40.79
N GLN A 262 18.50 -9.71 -41.99
CA GLN A 262 19.33 -10.78 -42.52
C GLN A 262 20.56 -10.99 -41.62
N LEU A 263 20.74 -12.26 -41.25
CA LEU A 263 21.99 -12.83 -40.78
C LEU A 263 22.94 -12.98 -41.98
N GLU A 264 23.96 -12.14 -42.03
CA GLU A 264 25.22 -12.38 -42.74
C GLU A 264 26.28 -12.30 -41.63
N GLY A 265 27.11 -13.30 -41.34
CA GLY A 265 27.86 -14.12 -42.28
C GLY A 265 29.31 -13.62 -42.34
N GLY A 266 30.14 -14.03 -41.38
CA GLY A 266 31.59 -13.83 -41.38
C GLY A 266 32.15 -13.96 -39.96
N GLY A 267 33.02 -14.90 -39.59
CA GLY A 267 33.93 -15.70 -40.38
C GLY A 267 35.34 -15.54 -39.80
N PHE A 268 35.75 -16.53 -39.00
CA PHE A 268 37.12 -16.99 -38.70
C PHE A 268 38.18 -16.03 -38.12
N GLY A 269 38.85 -16.52 -37.06
CA GLY A 269 40.07 -15.95 -36.53
C GLY A 269 40.65 -16.77 -35.37
N THR A 270 41.11 -17.99 -35.66
CA THR A 270 41.92 -18.81 -34.75
C THR A 270 43.31 -18.20 -34.60
N SER A 271 43.79 -17.95 -33.38
CA SER A 271 45.22 -18.07 -33.08
C SER A 271 45.47 -18.36 -31.61
N ALA A 272 45.96 -19.56 -31.35
CA ALA A 272 46.80 -19.86 -30.20
C ALA A 272 48.14 -19.12 -30.34
N SER A 273 48.74 -18.65 -29.23
CA SER A 273 50.16 -18.84 -28.90
C SER A 273 50.63 -17.93 -27.74
N LYS A 274 51.14 -18.60 -26.69
CA LYS A 274 52.28 -18.27 -25.81
C LYS A 274 52.26 -17.03 -24.92
N GLY A 275 52.50 -17.29 -23.64
CA GLY A 275 52.88 -16.36 -22.58
C GLY A 275 52.80 -17.05 -21.25
#